data_AF-A0AAD2FDJ0-F1
#
_entry.id   AF-A0AAD2FDJ0-F1
#
_cell.length_a   1.000
_cell.length_b   1.000
_cell.length_c   1.000
_cell.angle_alpha   90.00
_cell.angle_beta   90.00
_cell.angle_gamma   90.00
#
_symmetry.space_group_name_H-M   'P 1'
#
loop_
_entity.id
_entity.type
_entity.pdbx_description
1 polymer ?
#
loop_
_entity_poly.entity_id
_entity_poly.type
_entity_poly.pdbx_seq_one_letter_code
_entity_poly.pdbx_strand_id
1 'polypeptide(L)'
;MTERLSKPKSEYSKQTDELCHLFSSTLQSLSADATAIRQLSSLSNLISEDEENHQPNRRNRGCSGKRLGNNTAIEKDNTTSSDGKDDTSHLAQLQSLDRAVTSIEQKVTALRSIVSEEKRAIAHFEGSLREECKAQQLAVENILQAYQEVQTNEQVIVPPKRKPESMTIPEETGPRSIPVSSCISATHSETCNTSPIQRRRAEKTRRDSVDPRVDRNVQPAKNNPDEDDNQVSFALVTDKELSRISRNSRRRINLLDLNEALEEIEYVAENKFDSIPSQKSFSSASQQRRFEYLRQQRGSSYQDIEVEAHQGHFWVSEQELRETCVFFRNGESTARAILSILCSLRRLKQIPGKKRQVTYLCLVRDNNERSGDHV
;
A
#
# COMPACT_ATOMS: atom_id res chain seq x y z
N MET A 1 41.65 -2.20 4.82
CA MET A 1 41.66 -0.73 4.66
C MET A 1 40.53 -0.36 3.71
N THR A 2 39.36 -0.08 4.27
CA THR A 2 38.17 0.35 3.52
C THR A 2 37.64 1.57 4.25
N GLU A 3 38.18 2.74 3.90
CA GLU A 3 37.59 4.03 4.27
C GLU A 3 36.24 4.15 3.55
N ARG A 4 35.18 3.68 4.21
CA ARG A 4 33.82 4.05 3.82
C ARG A 4 33.59 5.49 4.28
N LEU A 5 33.69 6.40 3.32
CA LEU A 5 33.28 7.79 3.42
C LEU A 5 31.86 7.89 4.01
N SER A 6 31.77 8.15 5.31
CA SER A 6 30.53 8.55 5.95
C SER A 6 30.18 9.96 5.46
N LYS A 7 29.25 10.06 4.52
CA LYS A 7 28.68 11.38 4.17
C LYS A 7 28.09 12.03 5.43
N PRO A 8 28.31 13.34 5.63
CA PRO A 8 27.92 14.01 6.86
C PRO A 8 26.39 14.02 7.00
N LYS A 9 25.90 13.46 8.11
CA LYS A 9 24.47 13.43 8.48
C LYS A 9 23.78 14.80 8.47
N SER A 10 24.54 15.91 8.42
CA SER A 10 24.01 17.27 8.45
C SER A 10 23.33 17.71 7.15
N GLU A 11 23.66 17.14 5.98
CA GLU A 11 23.01 17.55 4.72
C GLU A 11 21.58 17.03 4.60
N TYR A 12 21.32 15.80 5.06
CA TYR A 12 19.98 15.22 5.06
C TYR A 12 19.01 15.97 5.98
N SER A 13 19.48 16.47 7.12
CA SER A 13 18.66 17.27 8.05
C SER A 13 18.15 18.56 7.41
N LYS A 14 18.98 19.24 6.61
CA LYS A 14 18.59 20.50 5.96
C LYS A 14 17.53 20.28 4.88
N GLN A 15 17.68 19.21 4.10
CA GLN A 15 16.70 18.85 3.07
C GLN A 15 15.34 18.49 3.68
N THR A 16 15.31 17.77 4.81
CA THR A 16 14.05 17.47 5.49
C THR A 16 13.37 18.71 6.04
N ASP A 17 14.13 19.67 6.58
CA ASP A 17 13.57 20.91 7.11
C ASP A 17 12.97 21.81 6.02
N GLU A 18 13.66 21.92 4.88
CA GLU A 18 13.16 22.66 3.70
C GLU A 18 11.85 22.03 3.16
N LEU A 19 11.78 20.70 3.13
CA LEU A 19 10.61 19.96 2.63
C LEU A 19 9.42 20.09 3.59
N CYS A 20 9.65 19.99 4.90
CA CYS A 20 8.65 20.25 5.94
C CYS A 20 8.12 21.69 5.88
N HIS A 21 8.99 22.67 5.63
CA HIS A 21 8.59 24.07 5.48
C HIS A 21 7.75 24.28 4.23
N LEU A 22 8.15 23.72 3.09
CA LEU A 22 7.39 23.79 1.84
C LEU A 22 6.00 23.16 2.02
N PHE A 23 5.94 21.97 2.62
CA PHE A 23 4.68 21.28 2.88
C PHE A 23 3.74 22.11 3.79
N SER A 24 4.28 22.66 4.88
CA SER A 24 3.52 23.49 5.82
C SER A 24 3.00 24.76 5.15
N SER A 25 3.81 25.43 4.34
CA SER A 25 3.41 26.62 3.58
C SER A 25 2.31 26.29 2.56
N THR A 26 2.43 25.14 1.89
CA THR A 26 1.44 24.69 0.90
C THR A 26 0.10 24.37 1.58
N LEU A 27 0.12 23.68 2.72
CA LEU A 27 -1.09 23.39 3.50
C LEU A 27 -1.75 24.66 4.03
N GLN A 28 -0.97 25.62 4.54
CA GLN A 28 -1.52 26.91 4.98
C GLN A 28 -2.17 27.65 3.82
N SER A 29 -1.53 27.68 2.64
CA SER A 29 -2.09 28.31 1.44
C SER A 29 -3.40 27.65 1.00
N LEU A 30 -3.45 26.31 1.00
CA LEU A 30 -4.68 25.56 0.68
C LEU A 30 -5.79 25.77 1.69
N SER A 31 -5.46 25.90 2.98
CA SER A 31 -6.45 26.18 4.01
C SER A 31 -7.09 27.56 3.80
N ALA A 32 -6.29 28.57 3.42
CA ALA A 32 -6.76 29.91 3.10
C ALA A 32 -7.67 29.92 1.87
N ASP A 33 -7.29 29.19 0.82
CA ASP A 33 -8.13 29.03 -0.38
C ASP A 33 -9.43 28.30 -0.08
N ALA A 34 -9.40 27.23 0.73
CA ALA A 34 -10.61 26.51 1.11
C ALA A 34 -11.59 27.41 1.87
N THR A 35 -11.09 28.32 2.72
CA THR A 35 -11.94 29.36 3.32
C THR A 35 -12.48 30.36 2.31
N ALA A 36 -11.69 30.77 1.31
CA ALA A 36 -12.17 31.66 0.24
C ALA A 36 -13.26 30.99 -0.62
N ILE A 37 -13.11 29.71 -0.96
CA ILE A 37 -14.12 28.92 -1.67
C ILE A 37 -15.41 28.86 -0.85
N ARG A 38 -15.35 28.61 0.46
CA ARG A 38 -16.55 28.61 1.32
C ARG A 38 -17.24 29.96 1.32
N GLN A 39 -16.48 31.06 1.36
CA GLN A 39 -17.05 32.42 1.28
C GLN A 39 -17.75 32.66 -0.05
N LEU A 40 -17.16 32.19 -1.16
CA LEU A 40 -17.77 32.27 -2.49
C LEU A 40 -19.04 31.41 -2.60
N SER A 41 -19.05 30.20 -2.02
CA SER A 41 -20.26 29.37 -1.95
C SER A 41 -21.37 30.04 -1.12
N SER A 42 -21.03 30.70 -0.02
CA SER A 42 -22.01 31.47 0.76
C SER A 42 -22.59 32.64 -0.04
N LEU A 43 -21.79 33.33 -0.85
CA LEU A 43 -22.27 34.39 -1.74
C LEU A 43 -23.16 33.83 -2.86
N SER A 44 -22.82 32.66 -3.42
CA SER A 44 -23.66 31.97 -4.41
C SER A 44 -25.04 31.62 -3.85
N ASN A 45 -25.12 31.21 -2.58
CA ASN A 45 -26.38 30.91 -1.92
C ASN A 45 -27.23 32.18 -1.74
N LEU A 46 -26.62 33.31 -1.35
CA LEU A 46 -27.31 34.60 -1.24
C LEU A 46 -27.90 35.07 -2.58
N ILE A 47 -27.14 34.93 -3.68
CA ILE A 47 -27.62 35.29 -5.02
C ILE A 47 -28.78 34.38 -5.46
N SER A 48 -28.73 33.10 -5.11
CA SER A 48 -29.80 32.14 -5.44
C SER A 48 -31.10 32.42 -4.68
N GLU A 49 -31.02 32.93 -3.44
CA GLU A 49 -32.19 33.31 -2.64
C GLU A 49 -32.89 34.58 -3.16
N ASP A 50 -32.16 35.51 -3.76
CA ASP A 50 -32.74 36.71 -4.37
C ASP A 50 -33.51 36.42 -5.68
N GLU A 51 -33.09 35.39 -6.45
CA GLU A 51 -33.81 34.95 -7.65
C GLU A 51 -35.16 34.27 -7.35
N GLU A 52 -35.28 33.54 -6.23
CA GLU A 52 -36.56 32.91 -5.84
C GLU A 52 -37.61 33.93 -5.36
N ASN A 53 -37.19 35.04 -4.75
CA ASN A 53 -38.10 36.10 -4.29
C ASN A 53 -38.67 36.96 -5.43
N HIS A 54 -38.12 36.88 -6.65
CA HIS A 54 -38.57 37.65 -7.81
C HIS A 54 -39.45 36.85 -8.77
N GLN A 55 -39.96 35.66 -8.41
CA GLN A 55 -40.99 35.02 -9.23
C GLN A 55 -42.26 35.90 -9.30
N PRO A 56 -42.58 36.49 -10.47
CA PRO A 56 -43.76 37.32 -10.59
C PRO A 56 -44.97 36.44 -10.38
N ASN A 57 -45.80 36.83 -9.42
CA ASN A 57 -47.00 36.17 -8.93
C ASN A 57 -47.97 35.80 -10.08
N ARG A 58 -47.69 34.73 -10.82
CA ARG A 58 -48.48 34.22 -11.96
C ARG A 58 -49.46 33.16 -11.47
N ARG A 59 -50.39 33.54 -10.61
CA ARG A 59 -51.58 32.72 -10.31
C ARG A 59 -52.83 33.59 -10.17
N ASN A 60 -53.47 33.87 -11.29
CA ASN A 60 -54.92 33.68 -11.51
C ASN A 60 -55.41 34.50 -12.70
N ARG A 61 -55.40 33.89 -13.89
CA ARG A 61 -56.42 34.18 -14.91
C ARG A 61 -56.81 32.88 -15.58
N GLY A 62 -58.02 32.42 -15.24
CA GLY A 62 -58.67 31.30 -15.89
C GLY A 62 -58.79 31.55 -17.39
N CYS A 63 -58.52 30.50 -18.16
CA CYS A 63 -58.64 30.51 -19.60
C CYS A 63 -59.84 29.65 -19.99
N SER A 64 -60.95 30.31 -20.27
CA SER A 64 -62.02 29.79 -21.12
C SER A 64 -62.24 30.78 -22.26
N GLY A 65 -62.29 30.28 -23.49
CA GLY A 65 -62.85 31.02 -24.61
C GLY A 65 -61.90 31.36 -25.75
N LYS A 66 -61.90 30.47 -26.76
CA LYS A 66 -61.93 30.75 -28.21
C LYS A 66 -61.84 32.23 -28.63
N ARG A 67 -60.91 32.54 -29.55
CA ARG A 67 -61.25 33.06 -30.90
C ARG A 67 -60.00 33.21 -31.79
N LEU A 68 -60.21 32.86 -33.06
CA LEU A 68 -59.39 33.15 -34.24
C LEU A 68 -59.25 34.66 -34.49
N GLY A 69 -58.14 35.10 -35.07
CA GLY A 69 -58.02 36.45 -35.63
C GLY A 69 -56.60 36.78 -36.09
N ASN A 70 -56.45 36.96 -37.40
CA ASN A 70 -55.23 37.38 -38.10
C ASN A 70 -54.84 38.85 -37.81
N ASN A 71 -53.61 39.18 -38.26
CA ASN A 71 -53.10 40.48 -38.74
C ASN A 71 -52.26 41.36 -37.79
N THR A 72 -50.98 41.48 -38.19
CA THR A 72 -50.16 42.70 -38.36
C THR A 72 -50.46 43.91 -37.48
N ALA A 73 -49.48 44.34 -36.69
CA ALA A 73 -49.03 45.73 -36.61
C ALA A 73 -47.75 45.82 -35.78
N ILE A 74 -46.86 46.69 -36.27
CA ILE A 74 -45.62 47.13 -35.65
C ILE A 74 -45.98 48.07 -34.49
N GLU A 75 -45.49 47.78 -33.28
CA GLU A 75 -45.33 48.80 -32.24
C GLU A 75 -43.89 48.70 -31.72
N LYS A 76 -43.09 49.68 -32.16
CA LYS A 76 -41.78 50.00 -31.62
C LYS A 76 -42.01 50.86 -30.39
N ASP A 77 -42.02 50.24 -29.22
CA ASP A 77 -41.87 50.98 -27.97
C ASP A 77 -40.39 50.99 -27.58
N ASN A 78 -39.80 52.17 -27.78
CA ASN A 78 -38.55 52.59 -27.17
C ASN A 78 -38.77 52.78 -25.66
N THR A 79 -38.50 51.74 -24.87
CA THR A 79 -38.17 51.89 -23.45
C THR A 79 -36.67 51.81 -23.29
N THR A 80 -36.02 52.95 -23.52
CA THR A 80 -34.69 53.23 -23.00
C THR A 80 -34.71 53.28 -21.47
N SER A 81 -33.57 52.87 -20.91
CA SER A 81 -33.03 53.19 -19.58
C SER A 81 -33.60 52.46 -18.36
N SER A 82 -32.96 51.35 -17.99
CA SER A 82 -32.51 51.11 -16.61
C SER A 82 -31.40 50.04 -16.59
N ASP A 83 -30.25 50.41 -16.04
CA ASP A 83 -29.14 49.55 -15.59
C ASP A 83 -28.49 48.53 -16.55
N GLY A 84 -27.62 49.03 -17.44
CA GLY A 84 -26.56 48.23 -18.06
C GLY A 84 -25.24 48.19 -17.23
N LYS A 85 -25.27 48.57 -15.96
CA LYS A 85 -24.08 48.58 -15.09
C LYS A 85 -23.83 47.23 -14.40
N ASP A 86 -24.87 46.44 -14.15
CA ASP A 86 -24.74 45.19 -13.40
C ASP A 86 -24.09 44.07 -14.22
N ASP A 87 -24.33 44.00 -15.54
CA ASP A 87 -23.76 42.97 -16.40
C ASP A 87 -22.21 43.01 -16.45
N THR A 88 -21.62 44.21 -16.37
CA THR A 88 -20.16 44.36 -16.32
C THR A 88 -19.56 43.90 -14.99
N SER A 89 -20.31 44.01 -13.89
CA SER A 89 -19.91 43.54 -12.57
C SER A 89 -19.90 42.02 -12.49
N HIS A 90 -20.94 41.36 -13.02
CA HIS A 90 -21.02 39.90 -13.06
C HIS A 90 -19.93 39.28 -13.93
N LEU A 91 -19.61 39.89 -15.07
CA LEU A 91 -18.52 39.41 -15.93
C LEU A 91 -17.16 39.49 -15.22
N ALA A 92 -16.89 40.57 -14.47
CA ALA A 92 -15.67 40.71 -13.69
C ALA A 92 -15.59 39.68 -12.55
N GLN A 93 -16.71 39.37 -11.89
CA GLN A 93 -16.79 38.33 -10.87
C GLN A 93 -16.52 36.93 -11.46
N LEU A 94 -17.10 36.60 -12.62
CA LEU A 94 -16.84 35.33 -13.31
C LEU A 94 -15.37 35.18 -13.71
N GLN A 95 -14.75 36.25 -14.22
CA GLN A 95 -13.31 36.23 -14.53
C GLN A 95 -12.44 36.07 -13.29
N SER A 96 -12.83 36.67 -12.15
CA SER A 96 -12.16 36.47 -10.87
C SER A 96 -12.27 35.02 -10.39
N LEU A 97 -13.46 34.42 -10.51
CA LEU A 97 -13.70 33.03 -10.18
C LEU A 97 -12.86 32.08 -11.04
N ASP A 98 -12.79 32.32 -12.35
CA ASP A 98 -12.02 31.49 -13.28
C ASP A 98 -10.50 31.51 -12.96
N ARG A 99 -9.97 32.68 -12.57
CA ARG A 99 -8.59 32.80 -12.07
C ARG A 99 -8.38 32.05 -10.76
N ALA A 100 -9.35 32.11 -9.84
CA ALA A 100 -9.28 31.39 -8.58
C ALA A 100 -9.30 29.86 -8.80
N VAL A 101 -10.18 29.37 -9.68
CA VAL A 101 -10.25 27.96 -10.07
C VAL A 101 -8.92 27.51 -10.69
N THR A 102 -8.39 28.27 -11.65
CA THR A 102 -7.08 27.97 -12.27
C THR A 102 -5.95 27.90 -11.23
N SER A 103 -5.94 28.83 -10.27
CA SER A 103 -4.97 28.83 -9.16
C SER A 103 -5.08 27.58 -8.28
N ILE A 104 -6.30 27.16 -7.95
CA ILE A 104 -6.56 25.93 -7.18
C ILE A 104 -6.10 24.70 -7.97
N GLU A 105 -6.39 24.62 -9.27
CA GLU A 105 -5.96 23.51 -10.13
C GLU A 105 -4.43 23.37 -10.19
N GLN A 106 -3.72 24.50 -10.27
CA GLN A 106 -2.25 24.53 -10.20
C GLN A 106 -1.74 24.00 -8.85
N LYS A 107 -2.33 24.43 -7.73
CA LYS A 107 -1.96 23.94 -6.39
C LYS A 107 -2.26 22.46 -6.20
N VAL A 108 -3.40 21.97 -6.69
CA VAL A 108 -3.75 20.54 -6.67
C VAL A 108 -2.74 19.73 -7.47
N THR A 109 -2.29 20.24 -8.61
CA THR A 109 -1.24 19.61 -9.42
C THR A 109 0.10 19.55 -8.67
N ALA A 110 0.48 20.64 -8.00
CA ALA A 110 1.69 20.68 -7.17
C ALA A 110 1.61 19.67 -6.00
N LEU A 111 0.48 19.59 -5.30
CA LEU A 111 0.27 18.58 -4.25
C LEU A 111 0.38 17.16 -4.76
N ARG A 112 -0.20 16.86 -5.93
CA ARG A 112 -0.09 15.52 -6.54
C ARG A 112 1.36 15.18 -6.83
N SER A 113 2.16 16.14 -7.31
CA SER A 113 3.60 15.97 -7.51
C SER A 113 4.32 15.67 -6.19
N ILE A 114 4.04 16.41 -5.12
CA ILE A 114 4.64 16.18 -3.79
C ILE A 114 4.30 14.77 -3.29
N VAL A 115 3.02 14.38 -3.33
CA VAL A 115 2.58 13.04 -2.90
C VAL A 115 3.24 11.94 -3.73
N SER A 116 3.42 12.15 -5.03
CA SER A 116 4.12 11.17 -5.88
C SER A 116 5.60 11.02 -5.51
N GLU A 117 6.28 12.11 -5.14
CA GLU A 117 7.67 12.07 -4.72
C GLU A 117 7.82 11.44 -3.32
N GLU A 118 6.91 11.73 -2.39
CA GLU A 118 6.86 11.07 -1.08
C GLU A 118 6.66 9.56 -1.21
N LYS A 119 5.73 9.13 -2.07
CA LYS A 119 5.54 7.70 -2.36
C LYS A 119 6.82 7.05 -2.90
N ARG A 120 7.54 7.74 -3.80
CA ARG A 120 8.82 7.26 -4.32
C ARG A 120 9.89 7.18 -3.23
N ALA A 121 9.96 8.18 -2.35
CA ALA A 121 10.90 8.21 -1.23
C ALA A 121 10.61 7.08 -0.22
N ILE A 122 9.34 6.81 0.08
CA ILE A 122 8.91 5.68 0.93
C ILE A 122 9.34 4.36 0.30
N ALA A 123 9.05 4.14 -0.99
CA ALA A 123 9.44 2.92 -1.69
C ALA A 123 10.96 2.70 -1.69
N HIS A 124 11.74 3.77 -1.88
CA HIS A 124 13.20 3.71 -1.79
C HIS A 124 13.68 3.34 -0.38
N PHE A 125 13.08 3.92 0.66
CA PHE A 125 13.41 3.63 2.06
C PHE A 125 13.06 2.18 2.43
N GLU A 126 11.90 1.68 2.02
CA GLU A 126 11.50 0.28 2.18
C GLU A 126 12.42 -0.69 1.43
N GLY A 127 12.91 -0.31 0.25
CA GLY A 127 13.94 -1.04 -0.48
C GLY A 127 15.24 -1.14 0.32
N SER A 128 15.71 -0.01 0.84
CA SER A 128 16.94 0.08 1.64
C SER A 128 16.85 -0.75 2.92
N LEU A 129 15.72 -0.69 3.63
CA LEU A 129 15.47 -1.50 4.82
C LEU A 129 15.46 -3.00 4.51
N ARG A 130 14.89 -3.42 3.38
CA ARG A 130 14.91 -4.83 2.96
C ARG A 130 16.31 -5.32 2.65
N GLU A 131 17.13 -4.50 1.98
CA GLU A 131 18.53 -4.83 1.70
C GLU A 131 19.36 -4.92 2.98
N GLU A 132 19.17 -3.99 3.92
CA GLU A 132 19.85 -4.02 5.22
C GLU A 132 19.44 -5.25 6.04
N CYS A 133 18.14 -5.59 6.06
CA CYS A 133 17.64 -6.79 6.74
C CYS A 133 18.27 -8.07 6.16
N LYS A 134 18.36 -8.17 4.82
CA LYS A 134 19.06 -9.28 4.15
C LYS A 134 20.54 -9.34 4.51
N ALA A 135 21.22 -8.19 4.55
CA ALA A 135 22.63 -8.14 4.93
C ALA A 135 22.87 -8.55 6.39
N GLN A 136 21.99 -8.13 7.31
CA GLN A 136 22.02 -8.53 8.71
C GLN A 136 21.74 -10.03 8.88
N GLN A 137 20.75 -10.57 8.14
CA GLN A 137 20.45 -12.00 8.15
C GLN A 137 21.67 -12.82 7.71
N LEU A 138 22.32 -12.44 6.60
CA LEU A 138 23.52 -13.10 6.10
C LEU A 138 24.68 -13.01 7.10
N ALA A 139 24.83 -11.88 7.80
CA ALA A 139 25.82 -11.74 8.86
C ALA A 139 25.54 -12.69 10.04
N VAL A 140 24.28 -12.87 10.44
CA VAL A 140 23.89 -13.82 11.50
C VAL A 140 24.15 -15.25 11.06
N GLU A 141 23.81 -15.62 9.82
CA GLU A 141 24.08 -16.95 9.27
C GLU A 141 25.58 -17.27 9.27
N ASN A 142 26.43 -16.32 8.85
CA ASN A 142 27.88 -16.47 8.89
C ASN A 142 28.42 -16.68 10.33
N ILE A 143 27.86 -15.97 11.32
CA ILE A 143 28.25 -16.12 12.73
C ILE A 143 27.85 -17.51 13.24
N LEU A 144 26.64 -17.98 12.90
CA LEU A 144 26.16 -19.31 13.29
C LEU A 144 27.01 -20.42 12.66
N GLN A 145 27.38 -20.27 11.39
CA GLN A 145 28.26 -21.21 10.70
C GLN A 145 29.65 -21.26 11.37
N ALA A 146 30.27 -20.11 11.64
CA ALA A 146 31.56 -20.06 12.32
C ALA A 146 31.51 -20.68 13.73
N TYR A 147 30.41 -20.47 14.46
CA TYR A 147 30.20 -21.09 15.76
C TYR A 147 30.11 -22.62 15.68
N GLN A 148 29.42 -23.13 14.66
CA GLN A 148 29.29 -24.56 14.41
C GLN A 148 30.65 -25.21 14.07
N GLU A 149 31.48 -24.53 13.27
CA GLU A 149 32.84 -24.99 12.96
C GLU A 149 33.73 -25.09 14.22
N VAL A 150 33.64 -24.11 15.13
CA VAL A 150 34.36 -24.16 16.42
C VAL A 150 33.90 -25.34 17.28
N GLN A 151 32.59 -25.59 17.37
CA GLN A 151 32.06 -26.75 18.12
C GLN A 151 32.56 -28.08 17.55
N THR A 152 32.68 -28.22 16.23
CA THR A 152 33.19 -29.45 15.62
C THR A 152 34.68 -29.67 15.89
N ASN A 153 35.47 -28.60 15.98
CA ASN A 153 36.91 -28.70 16.25
C ASN A 153 37.23 -29.00 17.72
N GLU A 154 36.44 -28.50 18.68
CA GLU A 154 36.65 -28.81 20.11
C GLU A 154 36.41 -30.28 20.45
N GLN A 155 35.56 -31.00 19.73
CA GLN A 155 35.32 -32.43 19.98
C GLN A 155 36.48 -33.34 19.50
N VAL A 156 37.44 -32.83 18.73
CA VAL A 156 38.56 -33.62 18.19
C VAL A 156 39.78 -33.65 19.13
N ILE A 157 39.85 -32.79 20.15
CA ILE A 157 40.96 -32.75 21.12
C ILE A 157 40.55 -33.48 22.40
N VAL A 158 40.27 -34.78 22.30
CA VAL A 158 40.40 -35.68 23.45
C VAL A 158 41.85 -36.16 23.45
N PRO A 159 42.74 -35.66 24.33
CA PRO A 159 44.09 -36.17 24.41
C PRO A 159 44.03 -37.68 24.71
N PRO A 160 44.81 -38.51 24.00
CA PRO A 160 44.86 -39.94 24.28
C PRO A 160 45.23 -40.13 25.75
N LYS A 161 44.36 -40.82 26.50
CA LYS A 161 44.56 -41.16 27.91
C LYS A 161 45.97 -41.75 28.10
N ARG A 162 46.91 -40.94 28.58
CA ARG A 162 48.19 -41.45 29.08
C ARG A 162 47.88 -42.25 30.34
N LYS A 163 48.40 -43.48 30.39
CA LYS A 163 48.32 -44.37 31.54
C LYS A 163 48.83 -43.63 32.80
N PRO A 164 48.17 -43.78 33.95
CA PRO A 164 48.66 -43.21 35.19
C PRO A 164 49.89 -43.99 35.65
N GLU A 165 51.07 -43.42 35.47
CA GLU A 165 52.24 -43.82 36.24
C GLU A 165 52.18 -43.11 37.60
N SER A 166 52.06 -43.94 38.63
CA SER A 166 52.14 -43.55 40.03
C SER A 166 53.52 -42.98 40.34
N MET A 167 53.60 -41.70 40.70
CA MET A 167 54.74 -41.21 41.47
C MET A 167 54.31 -40.32 42.63
N THR A 168 54.98 -40.64 43.71
CA THR A 168 54.88 -40.23 45.11
C THR A 168 55.12 -38.73 45.30
N ILE A 169 54.36 -38.16 46.21
CA ILE A 169 54.49 -36.82 46.78
C ILE A 169 55.84 -36.70 47.51
N PRO A 170 56.48 -35.51 47.48
CA PRO A 170 56.86 -34.90 48.75
C PRO A 170 56.42 -33.44 48.88
N GLU A 171 55.90 -33.15 50.07
CA GLU A 171 55.76 -31.81 50.67
C GLU A 171 57.10 -31.08 50.69
N GLU A 172 57.12 -29.80 50.31
CA GLU A 172 57.87 -28.79 51.05
C GLU A 172 57.39 -27.35 50.74
N THR A 173 56.88 -26.73 51.79
CA THR A 173 57.11 -25.35 52.28
C THR A 173 57.51 -24.21 51.33
N GLY A 174 56.81 -23.07 51.49
CA GLY A 174 57.42 -21.74 51.35
C GLY A 174 56.52 -20.65 50.74
N PRO A 175 56.19 -19.57 51.48
CA PRO A 175 55.51 -18.41 50.92
C PRO A 175 56.55 -17.43 50.36
N ARG A 176 56.37 -16.99 49.10
CA ARG A 176 57.06 -15.81 48.56
C ARG A 176 56.06 -14.88 47.88
N SER A 177 55.84 -13.77 48.57
CA SER A 177 55.35 -12.50 48.07
C SER A 177 56.25 -11.95 46.96
N ILE A 178 55.67 -11.27 45.97
CA ILE A 178 56.22 -10.10 45.24
C ILE A 178 55.04 -9.34 44.60
N PRO A 179 55.12 -7.99 44.49
CA PRO A 179 53.99 -7.11 44.20
C PRO A 179 54.01 -6.52 42.78
N VAL A 180 52.84 -6.19 42.21
CA VAL A 180 52.70 -5.27 41.06
C VAL A 180 51.31 -4.61 41.17
N SER A 181 51.22 -3.39 41.69
CA SER A 181 51.29 -2.08 41.00
C SER A 181 49.99 -1.64 40.31
N SER A 182 49.42 -0.57 40.89
CA SER A 182 48.53 0.50 40.37
C SER A 182 48.78 0.86 38.89
N CYS A 183 47.91 1.43 38.06
CA CYS A 183 46.74 2.34 38.15
C CYS A 183 45.85 2.05 36.89
N ILE A 184 44.61 2.52 36.68
CA ILE A 184 44.22 3.87 36.24
C ILE A 184 42.70 4.01 36.40
N SER A 185 42.35 5.11 37.09
CA SER A 185 41.20 6.02 37.03
C SER A 185 39.89 5.69 36.30
N ALA A 186 38.84 6.02 37.05
CA ALA A 186 37.45 6.21 36.68
C ALA A 186 37.19 7.43 35.76
N THR A 187 36.08 7.40 35.04
CA THR A 187 35.15 8.54 34.95
C THR A 187 33.69 8.07 34.90
N HIS A 188 32.95 8.55 35.90
CA HIS A 188 31.52 8.86 36.01
C HIS A 188 30.57 8.57 34.84
N SER A 189 29.42 7.95 35.18
CA SER A 189 28.10 8.60 35.04
C SER A 189 27.00 7.82 35.77
N GLU A 190 26.59 8.40 36.90
CA GLU A 190 25.21 8.60 37.38
C GLU A 190 24.21 7.43 37.47
N THR A 191 24.03 7.03 38.73
CA THR A 191 22.87 6.38 39.31
C THR A 191 21.60 7.21 39.22
N CYS A 192 20.46 6.57 38.92
CA CYS A 192 19.15 7.01 39.41
C CYS A 192 18.51 5.90 40.25
N ASN A 193 18.06 6.31 41.44
CA ASN A 193 17.67 5.50 42.57
C ASN A 193 16.26 4.92 42.48
N THR A 194 16.18 3.65 42.90
CA THR A 194 15.18 2.98 43.75
C THR A 194 13.78 3.58 43.94
N SER A 195 12.77 2.69 43.83
CA SER A 195 11.88 2.39 44.95
C SER A 195 11.33 0.95 44.90
N PRO A 196 10.98 0.35 46.05
CA PRO A 196 10.92 -1.11 46.26
C PRO A 196 9.48 -1.60 46.58
N ILE A 197 9.35 -2.85 47.10
CA ILE A 197 8.19 -3.45 47.81
C ILE A 197 7.17 -4.15 46.88
N GLN A 198 6.70 -5.40 47.06
CA GLN A 198 6.90 -6.46 48.04
C GLN A 198 6.27 -7.79 47.52
N ARG A 199 6.82 -8.91 48.01
CA ARG A 199 6.13 -10.16 48.45
C ARG A 199 5.54 -11.15 47.43
N ARG A 200 6.25 -12.27 47.35
CA ARG A 200 5.83 -13.67 47.61
C ARG A 200 4.54 -14.18 46.96
N ARG A 201 4.69 -15.22 46.11
CA ARG A 201 4.11 -16.55 46.35
C ARG A 201 4.87 -17.63 45.59
N ALA A 202 5.22 -18.70 46.31
CA ALA A 202 5.65 -19.97 45.75
C ALA A 202 4.41 -20.72 45.24
N GLU A 203 4.54 -21.49 44.14
CA GLU A 203 4.13 -22.89 44.11
C GLU A 203 4.38 -23.59 42.75
N LYS A 204 4.88 -24.82 42.88
CA LYS A 204 4.65 -26.02 42.05
C LYS A 204 5.32 -26.12 40.69
N THR A 205 6.48 -26.77 40.76
CA THR A 205 7.00 -27.74 39.80
C THR A 205 5.92 -28.71 39.30
N ARG A 206 5.72 -28.75 37.97
CA ARG A 206 5.21 -29.93 37.28
C ARG A 206 6.30 -30.46 36.36
N ARG A 207 6.67 -31.72 36.62
CA ARG A 207 7.42 -32.60 35.73
C ARG A 207 6.51 -32.90 34.54
N ASP A 208 7.01 -32.66 33.34
CA ASP A 208 6.69 -33.45 32.16
C ASP A 208 7.95 -33.48 31.29
N SER A 209 8.79 -34.49 31.56
CA SER A 209 9.86 -34.93 30.66
C SER A 209 9.20 -35.60 29.46
N VAL A 210 9.16 -34.89 28.34
CA VAL A 210 8.99 -35.50 27.02
C VAL A 210 10.36 -35.57 26.39
N ASP A 211 10.85 -36.80 26.22
CA ASP A 211 12.12 -37.14 25.59
C ASP A 211 12.00 -36.97 24.07
N PRO A 212 12.77 -36.07 23.40
CA PRO A 212 12.73 -35.94 21.95
C PRO A 212 13.94 -36.65 21.35
N ARG A 213 14.04 -37.96 21.56
CA ARG A 213 14.91 -38.83 20.76
C ARG A 213 14.05 -39.67 19.82
N VAL A 214 13.56 -39.00 18.78
CA VAL A 214 13.14 -39.69 17.55
C VAL A 214 14.19 -39.35 16.52
N ASP A 215 15.07 -40.31 16.24
CA ASP A 215 15.97 -40.32 15.10
C ASP A 215 15.13 -40.26 13.81
N ARG A 216 14.80 -39.03 13.39
CA ARG A 216 14.31 -38.78 12.04
C ARG A 216 15.52 -38.81 11.13
N ASN A 217 15.65 -39.93 10.44
CA ASN A 217 16.48 -40.10 9.27
C ASN A 217 15.96 -39.14 8.17
N VAL A 218 16.40 -37.88 8.23
CA VAL A 218 16.11 -36.85 7.22
C VAL A 218 17.00 -37.15 6.03
N GLN A 219 16.44 -37.81 5.02
CA GLN A 219 17.06 -37.79 3.70
C GLN A 219 17.07 -36.35 3.18
N PRO A 220 18.18 -35.88 2.59
CA PRO A 220 18.22 -34.56 1.97
C PRO A 220 17.21 -34.54 0.83
N ALA A 221 16.23 -33.65 0.95
CA ALA A 221 15.23 -33.40 -0.07
C ALA A 221 15.93 -33.06 -1.39
N LYS A 222 15.62 -33.83 -2.43
CA LYS A 222 15.95 -33.46 -3.81
C LYS A 222 15.24 -32.13 -4.11
N ASN A 223 16.01 -31.11 -4.46
CA ASN A 223 15.52 -29.85 -5.00
C ASN A 223 14.64 -30.13 -6.23
N ASN A 224 13.33 -30.11 -6.07
CA ASN A 224 12.38 -30.09 -7.19
C ASN A 224 12.28 -28.63 -7.67
N PRO A 225 12.60 -28.32 -8.93
CA PRO A 225 12.57 -26.96 -9.48
C PRO A 225 11.16 -26.47 -9.91
N ASP A 226 10.07 -27.08 -9.43
CA ASP A 226 8.72 -26.89 -10.00
C ASP A 226 7.71 -26.15 -9.07
N GLU A 227 8.15 -25.43 -8.04
CA GLU A 227 7.23 -24.95 -6.97
C GLU A 227 6.78 -23.47 -7.04
N ASP A 228 7.26 -22.63 -7.97
CA ASP A 228 7.03 -21.17 -7.92
C ASP A 228 6.06 -20.58 -8.99
N ASP A 229 5.27 -21.40 -9.70
CA ASP A 229 4.38 -20.91 -10.79
C ASP A 229 3.07 -20.23 -10.32
N ASN A 230 2.89 -19.99 -9.02
CA ASN A 230 1.63 -19.42 -8.48
C ASN A 230 1.61 -17.89 -8.41
N GLN A 231 2.53 -17.19 -9.08
CA GLN A 231 2.51 -15.72 -9.09
C GLN A 231 1.47 -15.18 -10.08
N VAL A 232 0.62 -14.26 -9.61
CA VAL A 232 -0.32 -13.55 -10.49
C VAL A 232 0.49 -12.51 -11.25
N SER A 233 0.71 -12.70 -12.54
CA SER A 233 1.35 -11.65 -13.35
C SER A 233 0.61 -11.35 -14.65
N PHE A 234 0.29 -10.08 -14.85
CA PHE A 234 -0.38 -9.63 -16.07
C PHE A 234 0.64 -9.17 -17.11
N ALA A 235 0.39 -9.58 -18.36
CA ALA A 235 1.08 -8.95 -19.48
C ALA A 235 0.62 -7.49 -19.63
N LEU A 236 1.56 -6.54 -19.60
CA LEU A 236 1.28 -5.13 -19.83
C LEU A 236 0.53 -4.92 -21.16
N VAL A 237 -0.32 -3.90 -21.19
CA VAL A 237 -1.02 -3.47 -22.41
C VAL A 237 -0.02 -2.75 -23.30
N THR A 238 -0.03 -3.12 -24.57
CA THR A 238 0.77 -2.46 -25.62
C THR A 238 -0.04 -1.41 -26.38
N ASP A 239 0.63 -0.42 -26.98
CA ASP A 239 -0.02 0.56 -27.88
C ASP A 239 -0.82 -0.11 -29.00
N LYS A 240 -0.31 -1.25 -29.51
CA LYS A 240 -0.98 -2.03 -30.56
C LYS A 240 -2.30 -2.60 -30.06
N GLU A 241 -2.36 -3.15 -28.85
CA GLU A 241 -3.60 -3.63 -28.24
C GLU A 241 -4.57 -2.47 -27.97
N LEU A 242 -4.09 -1.36 -27.42
CA LEU A 242 -4.91 -0.17 -27.14
C LEU A 242 -5.49 0.45 -28.41
N SER A 243 -4.76 0.41 -29.53
CA SER A 243 -5.22 0.93 -30.83
C SER A 243 -6.39 0.15 -31.42
N ARG A 244 -6.60 -1.11 -31.01
CA ARG A 244 -7.74 -1.94 -31.43
C ARG A 244 -9.03 -1.58 -30.71
N ILE A 245 -8.94 -0.89 -29.58
CA ILE A 245 -10.10 -0.45 -28.80
C ILE A 245 -10.69 0.81 -29.42
N SER A 246 -12.02 0.85 -29.52
CA SER A 246 -12.73 2.01 -30.09
C SER A 246 -12.44 3.28 -29.29
N ARG A 247 -12.32 4.43 -29.98
CA ARG A 247 -12.13 5.74 -29.32
C ARG A 247 -13.24 6.07 -28.33
N ASN A 248 -14.47 5.59 -28.59
CA ASN A 248 -15.64 5.81 -27.72
C ASN A 248 -15.48 5.11 -26.36
N SER A 249 -14.94 3.89 -26.37
CA SER A 249 -14.64 3.13 -25.14
C SER A 249 -13.43 3.69 -24.42
N ARG A 250 -12.39 4.10 -25.15
CA ARG A 250 -11.15 4.64 -24.60
C ARG A 250 -11.32 6.02 -23.95
N ARG A 251 -12.21 6.88 -24.46
CA ARG A 251 -12.41 8.26 -23.97
C ARG A 251 -11.08 9.00 -23.80
N ARG A 252 -10.73 9.39 -22.56
CA ARG A 252 -9.50 10.10 -22.16
C ARG A 252 -8.48 9.20 -21.45
N ILE A 253 -8.67 7.88 -21.49
CA ILE A 253 -7.80 6.91 -20.81
C ILE A 253 -6.54 6.72 -21.63
N ASN A 254 -5.39 6.92 -20.99
CA ASN A 254 -4.07 6.73 -21.58
C ASN A 254 -3.55 5.30 -21.35
N LEU A 255 -2.51 4.91 -22.09
CA LEU A 255 -1.85 3.62 -21.90
C LEU A 255 -1.26 3.48 -20.49
N LEU A 256 -0.69 4.58 -19.97
CA LEU A 256 -0.10 4.63 -18.63
C LEU A 256 -1.14 4.26 -17.57
N ASP A 257 -2.33 4.89 -17.62
CA ASP A 257 -3.42 4.64 -16.67
C ASP A 257 -3.87 3.17 -16.67
N LEU A 258 -3.84 2.49 -17.83
CA LEU A 258 -4.21 1.08 -17.95
C LEU A 258 -3.19 0.15 -17.32
N ASN A 259 -1.89 0.44 -17.52
CA ASN A 259 -0.82 -0.39 -16.98
C ASN A 259 -0.65 -0.16 -15.47
N GLU A 260 -0.76 1.08 -15.00
CA GLU A 260 -0.80 1.39 -13.57
C GLU A 260 -1.98 0.68 -12.88
N ALA A 261 -3.17 0.72 -13.50
CA ALA A 261 -4.33 -0.01 -12.97
C ALA A 261 -4.12 -1.54 -12.95
N LEU A 262 -3.41 -2.11 -13.92
CA LEU A 262 -3.09 -3.54 -13.92
C LEU A 262 -2.13 -3.90 -12.80
N GLU A 263 -1.08 -3.11 -12.58
CA GLU A 263 -0.12 -3.30 -11.48
C GLU A 263 -0.83 -3.22 -10.11
N GLU A 264 -1.74 -2.26 -9.93
CA GLU A 264 -2.53 -2.18 -8.69
C GLU A 264 -3.46 -3.39 -8.50
N ILE A 265 -4.07 -3.90 -9.58
CA ILE A 265 -4.91 -5.11 -9.51
C ILE A 265 -4.06 -6.35 -9.19
N GLU A 266 -2.88 -6.47 -9.80
CA GLU A 266 -1.90 -7.53 -9.53
C GLU A 266 -1.55 -7.56 -8.06
N TYR A 267 -1.15 -6.41 -7.51
CA TYR A 267 -0.84 -6.24 -6.10
C TYR A 267 -2.00 -6.63 -5.18
N VAL A 268 -3.24 -6.26 -5.52
CA VAL A 268 -4.42 -6.67 -4.72
C VAL A 268 -4.64 -8.18 -4.79
N ALA A 269 -4.48 -8.78 -5.97
CA ALA A 269 -4.62 -10.22 -6.14
C ALA A 269 -3.52 -10.98 -5.38
N GLU A 270 -2.25 -10.61 -5.56
CA GLU A 270 -1.11 -11.19 -4.82
C GLU A 270 -1.35 -11.08 -3.31
N ASN A 271 -1.61 -9.90 -2.75
CA ASN A 271 -1.85 -9.78 -1.31
C ASN A 271 -3.03 -10.63 -0.81
N LYS A 272 -4.09 -10.74 -1.62
CA LYS A 272 -5.26 -11.55 -1.29
C LYS A 272 -4.92 -13.04 -1.22
N PHE A 273 -4.06 -13.54 -2.12
CA PHE A 273 -3.78 -14.96 -2.28
C PHE A 273 -2.41 -15.44 -1.75
N ASP A 274 -1.37 -14.62 -1.70
CA ASP A 274 -0.09 -14.92 -1.03
C ASP A 274 -0.28 -15.21 0.46
N SER A 275 -1.24 -14.50 1.02
CA SER A 275 -1.63 -14.67 2.40
C SER A 275 -2.39 -16.01 2.62
N ILE A 276 -2.76 -16.73 1.55
CA ILE A 276 -3.44 -18.03 1.59
C ILE A 276 -2.38 -19.11 1.38
N PRO A 277 -1.99 -19.88 2.42
CA PRO A 277 -0.97 -20.89 2.24
C PRO A 277 -1.42 -21.89 1.16
N SER A 278 -0.56 -22.11 0.16
CA SER A 278 -0.85 -22.98 -0.99
C SER A 278 -1.39 -24.34 -0.53
N GLN A 279 -2.60 -24.68 -0.98
CA GLN A 279 -3.29 -25.92 -0.62
C GLN A 279 -2.49 -27.19 -0.93
N LYS A 280 -1.53 -27.09 -1.86
CA LYS A 280 -0.69 -28.21 -2.30
C LYS A 280 0.29 -28.69 -1.21
N SER A 281 0.52 -27.90 -0.16
CA SER A 281 1.47 -28.23 0.92
C SER A 281 0.84 -28.90 2.16
N PHE A 282 -0.48 -29.10 2.19
CA PHE A 282 -1.14 -29.68 3.37
C PHE A 282 -1.06 -31.20 3.38
N SER A 283 0.08 -31.73 3.84
CA SER A 283 0.26 -33.17 4.03
C SER A 283 -0.51 -33.73 5.24
N SER A 284 -1.13 -32.86 6.06
CA SER A 284 -1.84 -33.28 7.27
C SER A 284 -3.22 -32.62 7.44
N ALA A 285 -4.19 -33.42 7.90
CA ALA A 285 -5.55 -32.97 8.23
C ALA A 285 -5.59 -31.83 9.27
N SER A 286 -4.53 -31.68 10.07
CA SER A 286 -4.35 -30.59 11.03
C SER A 286 -3.96 -29.27 10.35
N GLN A 287 -3.12 -29.29 9.31
CA GLN A 287 -2.83 -28.09 8.53
C GLN A 287 -4.03 -27.64 7.70
N GLN A 288 -4.81 -28.58 7.15
CA GLN A 288 -6.03 -28.26 6.43
C GLN A 288 -7.11 -27.63 7.34
N ARG A 289 -7.27 -28.13 8.57
CA ARG A 289 -8.12 -27.47 9.58
C ARG A 289 -7.59 -26.11 9.99
N ARG A 290 -6.27 -25.94 10.12
CA ARG A 290 -5.65 -24.63 10.42
C ARG A 290 -5.85 -23.64 9.26
N PHE A 291 -5.81 -24.12 8.03
CA PHE A 291 -6.10 -23.36 6.83
C PHE A 291 -7.57 -22.92 6.77
N GLU A 292 -8.51 -23.84 6.99
CA GLU A 292 -9.94 -23.49 7.11
C GLU A 292 -10.19 -22.49 8.23
N TYR A 293 -9.49 -22.62 9.37
CA TYR A 293 -9.59 -21.68 10.49
C TYR A 293 -9.05 -20.28 10.14
N LEU A 294 -7.89 -20.17 9.48
CA LEU A 294 -7.34 -18.90 9.01
C LEU A 294 -8.22 -18.26 7.93
N ARG A 295 -8.80 -19.08 7.04
CA ARG A 295 -9.78 -18.66 6.04
C ARG A 295 -11.07 -18.14 6.70
N GLN A 296 -11.51 -18.75 7.80
CA GLN A 296 -12.65 -18.28 8.60
C GLN A 296 -12.33 -16.98 9.37
N GLN A 297 -11.10 -16.81 9.87
CA GLN A 297 -10.71 -15.59 10.60
C GLN A 297 -10.59 -14.35 9.71
N ARG A 298 -10.36 -14.49 8.39
CA ARG A 298 -10.37 -13.35 7.44
C ARG A 298 -11.75 -12.76 7.16
N GLY A 299 -12.79 -13.26 7.83
CA GLY A 299 -14.16 -12.83 7.67
C GLY A 299 -14.91 -13.76 6.73
N SER A 300 -16.10 -14.17 7.17
CA SER A 300 -17.07 -14.95 6.39
C SER A 300 -17.50 -14.29 5.07
N SER A 301 -17.09 -13.04 4.81
CA SER A 301 -17.48 -12.27 3.63
C SER A 301 -16.96 -12.85 2.31
N TYR A 302 -15.82 -13.56 2.28
CA TYR A 302 -15.32 -14.12 1.03
C TYR A 302 -16.22 -15.23 0.48
N GLN A 303 -16.70 -16.14 1.33
CA GLN A 303 -17.61 -17.22 0.93
C GLN A 303 -18.96 -16.71 0.42
N ASP A 304 -19.36 -15.53 0.92
CA ASP A 304 -20.58 -14.85 0.51
C ASP A 304 -20.49 -14.28 -0.91
N ILE A 305 -19.29 -14.11 -1.46
CA ILE A 305 -19.03 -13.50 -2.77
C ILE A 305 -18.54 -14.55 -3.77
N GLU A 306 -17.79 -15.54 -3.28
CA GLU A 306 -17.20 -16.62 -4.07
C GLU A 306 -18.29 -17.42 -4.80
N VAL A 307 -18.10 -17.59 -6.12
CA VAL A 307 -18.91 -18.42 -7.01
C VAL A 307 -18.06 -19.55 -7.59
N GLU A 308 -18.70 -20.57 -8.15
CA GLU A 308 -18.02 -21.74 -8.72
C GLU A 308 -16.96 -21.37 -9.77
N ALA A 309 -17.20 -20.32 -10.56
CA ALA A 309 -16.26 -19.82 -11.56
C ALA A 309 -14.94 -19.24 -10.98
N HIS A 310 -14.87 -19.01 -9.67
CA HIS A 310 -13.66 -18.54 -8.98
C HIS A 310 -12.74 -19.68 -8.55
N GLN A 311 -13.23 -20.92 -8.52
CA GLN A 311 -12.47 -22.05 -8.02
C GLN A 311 -11.22 -22.29 -8.87
N GLY A 312 -10.05 -22.33 -8.22
CA GLY A 312 -8.77 -22.56 -8.88
C GLY A 312 -8.21 -21.36 -9.65
N HIS A 313 -8.83 -20.18 -9.54
CA HIS A 313 -8.40 -18.99 -10.25
C HIS A 313 -8.23 -17.79 -9.30
N PHE A 314 -7.34 -16.89 -9.67
CA PHE A 314 -7.19 -15.61 -8.97
C PHE A 314 -8.32 -14.67 -9.34
N TRP A 315 -8.88 -13.96 -8.35
CA TRP A 315 -9.97 -13.03 -8.58
C TRP A 315 -10.03 -11.91 -7.54
N VAL A 316 -10.55 -10.76 -7.97
CA VAL A 316 -10.74 -9.58 -7.13
C VAL A 316 -12.17 -9.08 -7.26
N SER A 317 -12.74 -8.52 -6.19
CA SER A 317 -14.04 -7.86 -6.23
C SER A 317 -13.89 -6.38 -6.58
N GLU A 318 -14.92 -5.78 -7.18
CA GLU A 318 -14.90 -4.34 -7.45
C GLU A 318 -14.76 -3.51 -6.17
N GLN A 319 -15.34 -4.00 -5.06
CA GLN A 319 -15.26 -3.34 -3.77
C GLN A 319 -13.83 -3.33 -3.22
N GLU A 320 -13.12 -4.46 -3.29
CA GLU A 320 -11.70 -4.57 -2.88
C GLU A 320 -10.84 -3.57 -3.66
N LEU A 321 -11.01 -3.50 -4.98
CA LEU A 321 -10.29 -2.53 -5.81
C LEU A 321 -10.56 -1.10 -5.35
N ARG A 322 -11.81 -0.74 -5.05
CA ARG A 322 -12.13 0.62 -4.54
C ARG A 322 -11.59 0.89 -3.14
N GLU A 323 -11.38 -0.12 -2.32
CA GLU A 323 -10.87 0.05 -0.96
C GLU A 323 -9.35 0.16 -0.93
N THR A 324 -8.67 -0.68 -1.71
CA THR A 324 -7.21 -0.82 -1.69
C THR A 324 -6.51 0.06 -2.72
N CYS A 325 -7.09 0.20 -3.91
CA CYS A 325 -6.45 0.90 -5.02
C CYS A 325 -6.88 2.38 -5.05
N VAL A 326 -5.91 3.29 -4.91
CA VAL A 326 -6.19 4.74 -4.90
C VAL A 326 -6.74 5.18 -6.25
N PHE A 327 -6.28 4.57 -7.33
CA PHE A 327 -6.75 4.84 -8.69
C PHE A 327 -8.27 4.65 -8.82
N PHE A 328 -8.80 3.55 -8.27
CA PHE A 328 -10.21 3.19 -8.37
C PHE A 328 -11.12 4.01 -7.43
N ARG A 329 -10.55 4.75 -6.47
CA ARG A 329 -11.31 5.62 -5.55
C ARG A 329 -11.76 6.93 -6.19
N ASN A 330 -10.96 7.49 -7.09
CA ASN A 330 -11.10 8.91 -7.49
C ASN A 330 -11.91 9.14 -8.78
N GLY A 331 -12.65 8.14 -9.28
CA GLY A 331 -13.51 8.34 -10.44
C GLY A 331 -14.20 7.06 -10.90
N GLU A 332 -15.45 6.85 -10.47
CA GLU A 332 -16.22 5.65 -10.78
C GLU A 332 -16.38 5.41 -12.30
N SER A 333 -16.61 6.47 -13.06
CA SER A 333 -16.78 6.36 -14.52
C SER A 333 -15.49 5.92 -15.22
N THR A 334 -14.35 6.47 -14.80
CA THR A 334 -13.02 6.13 -15.31
C THR A 334 -12.62 4.71 -14.91
N ALA A 335 -12.82 4.35 -13.64
CA ALA A 335 -12.59 3.00 -13.11
C ALA A 335 -13.36 1.93 -13.90
N ARG A 336 -14.67 2.12 -14.10
CA ARG A 336 -15.51 1.20 -14.89
C ARG A 336 -15.07 1.11 -16.34
N ALA A 337 -14.67 2.23 -16.95
CA ALA A 337 -14.18 2.24 -18.31
C ALA A 337 -12.86 1.46 -18.44
N ILE A 338 -11.94 1.61 -17.49
CA ILE A 338 -10.69 0.86 -17.45
C ILE A 338 -10.95 -0.64 -17.28
N LEU A 339 -11.78 -1.05 -16.32
CA LEU A 339 -12.14 -2.46 -16.12
C LEU A 339 -12.80 -3.04 -17.37
N SER A 340 -13.65 -2.27 -18.05
CA SER A 340 -14.26 -2.67 -19.31
C SER A 340 -13.22 -2.87 -20.42
N ILE A 341 -12.25 -1.96 -20.55
CA ILE A 341 -11.14 -2.09 -21.50
C ILE A 341 -10.30 -3.32 -21.17
N LEU A 342 -9.91 -3.52 -19.91
CA LEU A 342 -9.12 -4.69 -19.49
C LEU A 342 -9.86 -6.02 -19.71
N CYS A 343 -11.18 -6.02 -19.56
CA CYS A 343 -12.03 -7.17 -19.94
C CYS A 343 -12.01 -7.41 -21.46
N SER A 344 -12.11 -6.35 -22.27
CA SER A 344 -12.06 -6.47 -23.73
C SER A 344 -10.70 -6.96 -24.25
N LEU A 345 -9.62 -6.64 -23.52
CA LEU A 345 -8.25 -7.08 -23.78
C LEU A 345 -7.94 -8.48 -23.21
N ARG A 346 -8.93 -9.14 -22.61
CA ARG A 346 -8.81 -10.47 -21.98
C ARG A 346 -7.72 -10.53 -20.90
N ARG A 347 -7.51 -9.43 -20.16
CA ARG A 347 -6.71 -9.46 -18.93
C ARG A 347 -7.58 -9.83 -17.73
N LEU A 348 -8.83 -9.41 -17.77
CA LEU A 348 -9.84 -9.72 -16.76
C LEU A 348 -11.05 -10.37 -17.41
N LYS A 349 -11.82 -11.12 -16.63
CA LYS A 349 -13.15 -11.57 -17.01
C LYS A 349 -14.14 -11.21 -15.92
N GLN A 350 -15.12 -10.38 -16.25
CA GLN A 350 -16.17 -10.01 -15.32
C GLN A 350 -17.07 -11.22 -15.02
N ILE A 351 -17.22 -11.55 -13.74
CA ILE A 351 -18.07 -12.61 -13.24
C ILE A 351 -19.12 -11.98 -12.31
N PRO A 352 -20.43 -12.18 -12.56
CA PRO A 352 -21.46 -11.73 -11.65
C PRO A 352 -21.35 -12.54 -10.35
N GLY A 353 -21.05 -11.85 -9.26
CA GLY A 353 -20.99 -12.43 -7.92
C GLY A 353 -22.38 -12.56 -7.30
N LYS A 354 -22.42 -13.12 -6.09
CA LYS A 354 -23.63 -13.16 -5.26
C LYS A 354 -24.02 -11.74 -4.81
N LYS A 355 -25.29 -11.54 -4.42
CA LYS A 355 -25.81 -10.25 -3.90
C LYS A 355 -25.60 -9.04 -4.83
N ARG A 356 -25.62 -9.24 -6.15
CA ARG A 356 -25.38 -8.21 -7.19
C ARG A 356 -23.98 -7.58 -7.14
N GLN A 357 -23.03 -8.22 -6.48
CA GLN A 357 -21.65 -7.77 -6.53
C GLN A 357 -20.98 -8.19 -7.84
N VAL A 358 -20.00 -7.42 -8.26
CA VAL A 358 -19.21 -7.68 -9.46
C VAL A 358 -17.82 -8.13 -9.03
N THR A 359 -17.37 -9.23 -9.62
CA THR A 359 -16.02 -9.76 -9.44
C THR A 359 -15.31 -9.86 -10.77
N TYR A 360 -13.98 -9.82 -10.74
CA TYR A 360 -13.13 -9.91 -11.91
C TYR A 360 -12.17 -11.07 -11.71
N LEU A 361 -12.26 -12.05 -12.61
CA LEU A 361 -11.32 -13.16 -12.70
C LEU A 361 -10.04 -12.66 -13.38
N CYS A 362 -8.89 -12.91 -12.78
CA CYS A 362 -7.58 -12.54 -13.30
C CYS A 362 -7.14 -13.61 -14.31
N LEU A 363 -7.08 -13.25 -15.59
CA LEU A 363 -6.61 -14.15 -16.63
C LEU A 363 -5.09 -14.03 -16.74
N VAL A 364 -4.39 -14.81 -15.92
CA VAL A 364 -2.92 -14.95 -16.00
C VAL A 364 -2.62 -15.63 -17.33
N ARG A 365 -1.67 -15.06 -18.09
CA ARG A 365 -1.25 -15.66 -19.36
C ARG A 365 -0.48 -16.93 -19.04
N ASP A 366 -1.00 -18.08 -19.46
CA ASP A 366 -0.19 -19.29 -19.48
C ASP A 366 0.97 -19.04 -20.44
N ASN A 367 2.18 -18.93 -19.91
CA ASN A 367 3.40 -18.74 -20.71
C ASN A 367 3.61 -19.84 -21.77
N ASN A 368 2.84 -20.93 -21.70
CA ASN A 368 2.89 -22.08 -22.59
C ASN A 368 2.08 -21.97 -23.89
N GLU A 369 1.20 -20.97 -24.08
CA GLU A 369 0.42 -20.87 -25.34
C GLU A 369 1.21 -20.26 -26.52
N ARG A 370 2.50 -19.94 -26.37
CA ARG A 370 3.32 -19.33 -27.43
C ARG A 370 3.91 -20.30 -28.47
N SER A 371 3.67 -21.61 -28.37
CA SER A 371 4.21 -22.59 -29.32
C SER A 371 3.19 -23.07 -30.37
N GLY A 372 1.95 -22.57 -30.35
CA GLY A 372 0.94 -22.86 -31.36
C GLY A 372 0.89 -21.82 -32.48
N ASP A 373 1.97 -21.69 -33.27
CA ASP A 373 1.89 -21.00 -34.56
C ASP A 373 0.85 -21.70 -35.43
N HIS A 374 -0.32 -21.08 -35.57
CA HIS A 374 -1.31 -21.45 -36.57
C HIS A 374 -0.86 -20.91 -37.93
N VAL A 375 -0.54 -21.87 -38.81
CA VAL A 375 -0.51 -21.78 -40.28
C VAL A 375 -1.79 -21.18 -40.84
#